data_AF-A0A924H7F0-F1
#
_entry.id   AF-A0A924H7F0-F1
#
_cell.length_a   1.000
_cell.length_b   1.000
_cell.length_c   1.000
_cell.angle_alpha   90.00
_cell.angle_beta   90.00
_cell.angle_gamma   90.00
#
_symmetry.space_group_name_H-M   'P 1'
#
loop_
_entity.id
_entity.type
_entity.pdbx_description
1 polymer ?
#
loop_
_entity_poly.entity_id
_entity_poly.type
_entity_poly.pdbx_seq_one_letter_code
_entity_poly.pdbx_strand_id
1 'polypeptide(L)' 'YVKDRPGHDLRYAIDANKISKELGWRPSVTFEEGLEHTIDWYLENSAWLQNVTNGNYQKYYEGQYQ' A
#
# COMPACT_ATOMS: atom_id res chain seq x y z
N TYR A 1 -3.20 0.00 21.70
CA TYR A 1 -3.33 1.41 21.30
C TYR A 1 -2.05 1.78 20.57
N VAL A 2 -2.13 2.08 19.28
CA VAL A 2 -0.95 2.49 18.48
C VAL A 2 -0.93 4.01 18.46
N LYS A 3 0.19 4.60 18.90
CA LYS A 3 0.36 6.05 18.90
C LYS A 3 0.50 6.55 17.46
N ASP A 4 -0.02 7.75 17.19
CA ASP A 4 0.20 8.40 15.90
C ASP A 4 1.70 8.62 15.64
N ARG A 5 2.08 8.59 14.36
CA ARG A 5 3.47 8.69 13.92
C ARG A 5 3.97 10.12 14.11
N PRO A 6 5.12 10.36 14.77
CA PRO A 6 5.76 11.67 14.75
C PRO A 6 5.98 12.15 13.31
N GLY A 7 5.55 13.36 12.98
CA GLY A 7 5.67 13.91 11.63
C GLY A 7 4.74 13.25 10.60
N HIS A 8 3.54 12.87 10.99
CA HIS A 8 2.52 12.42 10.05
C HIS A 8 1.96 13.62 9.26
N ASP A 9 2.39 13.80 8.01
CA ASP A 9 1.75 14.77 7.13
C ASP A 9 0.29 14.35 6.87
N LEU A 10 -0.63 15.29 7.05
CA LEU A 10 -2.07 14.99 7.02
C LEU A 10 -2.63 14.82 5.62
N ARG A 11 -1.93 15.33 4.59
CA ARG A 11 -2.45 15.36 3.22
C ARG A 11 -1.33 15.25 2.20
N TYR A 12 -1.46 14.23 1.36
CA TYR A 12 -0.75 14.14 0.09
C TYR A 12 -1.77 14.24 -1.04
N ALA A 13 -1.44 15.04 -2.07
CA ALA A 13 -2.22 15.14 -3.29
C ALA A 13 -1.28 15.45 -4.45
N ILE A 14 -1.47 14.77 -5.58
CA ILE A 14 -0.66 14.93 -6.78
C ILE A 14 -1.55 15.43 -7.92
N ASP A 15 -1.06 16.45 -8.65
CA ASP A 15 -1.63 16.84 -9.92
C ASP A 15 -0.93 16.09 -11.07
N ALA A 16 -1.67 15.19 -11.73
CA ALA A 16 -1.19 14.40 -12.86
C ALA A 16 -1.50 15.03 -14.24
N ASN A 17 -1.91 16.30 -14.30
CA ASN A 17 -2.28 16.99 -15.54
C ASN A 17 -1.16 16.99 -16.60
N LYS A 18 0.10 17.14 -16.17
CA LYS A 18 1.24 17.20 -17.09
C LYS A 18 1.39 15.90 -17.88
N ILE A 19 1.50 14.76 -17.19
CA ILE A 19 1.66 13.46 -17.82
C ILE A 19 0.43 13.08 -18.66
N SER A 20 -0.77 13.47 -18.21
CA SER A 20 -2.00 13.23 -18.98
C SER A 20 -2.03 13.99 -20.30
N LYS A 21 -1.60 15.26 -20.31
CA LYS A 21 -1.58 16.10 -21.52
C LYS A 21 -0.44 15.72 -22.47
N GLU A 22 0.76 15.52 -21.94
CA GLU A 22 1.96 15.33 -22.76
C GLU A 22 2.08 13.90 -23.29
N LEU A 23 1.67 12.90 -22.50
CA LEU A 23 1.83 11.48 -22.86
C LEU A 23 0.49 10.76 -23.05
N GLY A 24 -0.65 11.44 -22.85
CA GLY A 24 -1.96 10.80 -22.93
C GLY A 24 -2.24 9.82 -21.79
N TRP A 25 -1.39 9.79 -20.76
CA TRP A 25 -1.52 8.82 -19.68
C TRP A 25 -2.79 9.05 -18.86
N ARG A 26 -3.44 7.94 -18.49
CA ARG A 26 -4.58 7.90 -17.57
C ARG A 26 -4.48 6.60 -16.73
N PRO A 27 -4.95 6.60 -15.48
CA PRO A 27 -5.10 5.37 -14.72
C PRO A 27 -5.96 4.36 -15.49
N SER A 28 -5.56 3.10 -15.48
CA SER A 28 -6.33 2.01 -16.09
C SER A 28 -7.34 1.37 -15.15
N VAL A 29 -7.31 1.72 -13.86
CA VAL A 29 -8.19 1.22 -12.81
C VAL A 29 -8.59 2.36 -11.87
N THR A 30 -9.79 2.26 -11.28
CA THR A 30 -10.18 3.11 -10.16
C THR A 30 -9.56 2.62 -8.84
N PHE A 31 -9.78 3.37 -7.76
CA PHE A 31 -9.33 2.95 -6.44
C PHE A 31 -10.05 1.68 -5.98
N GLU A 32 -11.36 1.62 -6.20
CA GLU A 32 -12.22 0.51 -5.79
C GLU A 32 -11.81 -0.79 -6.49
N GLU A 33 -11.63 -0.74 -7.82
CA GLU A 33 -11.16 -1.88 -8.62
C GLU A 33 -9.76 -2.32 -8.20
N GLY A 34 -8.85 -1.36 -8.00
CA GLY A 34 -7.49 -1.65 -7.55
C GLY A 34 -7.45 -2.29 -6.16
N LEU A 35 -8.33 -1.86 -5.24
CA LEU A 35 -8.42 -2.41 -3.90
C LEU A 35 -8.99 -3.83 -3.90
N GLU A 36 -10.04 -4.09 -4.69
CA GLU A 36 -10.61 -5.43 -4.88
C GLU A 36 -9.56 -6.41 -5.41
N HIS A 37 -8.90 -6.07 -6.52
CA HIS A 37 -7.83 -6.91 -7.09
C HIS A 37 -6.68 -7.13 -6.11
N THR A 38 -6.35 -6.12 -5.29
CA THR A 38 -5.30 -6.25 -4.28
C THR A 38 -5.71 -7.27 -3.23
N ILE A 39 -6.94 -7.19 -2.71
CA ILE A 39 -7.46 -8.15 -1.71
C ILE A 39 -7.43 -9.57 -2.28
N ASP A 40 -7.97 -9.77 -3.48
CA ASP A 40 -8.00 -11.07 -4.15
C ASP A 40 -6.58 -11.63 -4.31
N TRP A 41 -5.64 -10.80 -4.76
CA TRP A 41 -4.25 -11.22 -4.90
C TRP A 41 -3.66 -11.69 -3.57
N TYR A 42 -3.90 -11.00 -2.45
CA TYR A 42 -3.40 -11.45 -1.15
C TYR A 42 -4.02 -12.79 -0.70
N LEU A 43 -5.31 -13.00 -0.97
CA LEU A 43 -6.00 -14.25 -0.63
C LEU A 43 -5.49 -15.43 -1.46
N GLU A 44 -5.21 -15.20 -2.74
CA GLU A 44 -4.69 -16.22 -3.65
C GLU A 44 -3.21 -16.54 -3.42
N ASN A 45 -2.43 -15.61 -2.84
CA ASN A 45 -0.97 -15.72 -2.72
C ASN A 45 -0.50 -15.97 -1.27
N SER A 46 -1.21 -16.82 -0.52
CA SER A 46 -0.90 -17.11 0.89
C SER A 46 0.52 -17.64 1.15
N ALA A 47 1.07 -18.47 0.24
CA ALA A 47 2.44 -18.98 0.35
C ALA A 47 3.47 -17.85 0.24
N TRP A 48 3.27 -16.90 -0.68
CA TRP A 48 4.12 -15.71 -0.78
C TRP A 48 4.03 -14.88 0.50
N LEU A 49 2.81 -14.66 1.00
CA LEU A 49 2.58 -13.89 2.21
C LEU A 49 3.33 -14.49 3.42
N GLN A 50 3.26 -15.81 3.60
CA GLN A 50 3.98 -16.50 4.68
C GLN A 50 5.51 -16.36 4.55
N ASN A 51 6.03 -16.33 3.34
CA ASN A 51 7.47 -16.18 3.10
C ASN A 51 7.98 -14.78 3.45
N VAL A 52 7.18 -13.74 3.21
CA VAL A 52 7.60 -12.34 3.47
C VAL A 52 7.28 -11.86 4.89
N THR A 53 6.35 -12.52 5.59
CA THR A 53 5.92 -12.11 6.94
C THR A 53 6.59 -12.87 8.08
N ASN A 54 7.53 -13.77 7.79
CA ASN A 54 8.22 -14.55 8.84
C ASN A 54 9.47 -13.87 9.40
N GLY A 55 9.94 -14.40 10.54
CA GLY A 55 11.25 -14.10 11.11
C GLY A 55 11.45 -12.62 11.43
N ASN A 56 12.27 -11.94 10.60
CA ASN A 56 12.64 -10.54 10.83
C ASN A 56 11.44 -9.59 10.72
N TYR A 57 10.46 -9.89 9.88
CA TYR A 57 9.26 -9.07 9.78
C TYR A 57 8.46 -9.10 11.08
N GLN A 58 8.28 -10.29 11.67
CA GLN A 58 7.59 -10.44 12.95
C GLN A 58 8.33 -9.71 14.08
N LYS A 59 9.67 -9.84 14.15
CA LYS A 59 10.48 -9.12 15.15
C LYS A 59 10.39 -7.60 15.00
N TYR A 60 10.40 -7.09 13.77
CA TYR A 60 10.18 -5.67 13.50
C TYR A 60 8.81 -5.23 14.00
N TYR A 61 7.76 -6.00 13.69
CA TYR A 61 6.39 -5.68 14.06
C TYR A 61 6.21 -5.63 15.59
N GLU A 62 6.78 -6.58 16.31
CA GLU A 62 6.81 -6.58 17.78
C GLU A 62 7.45 -5.30 18.32
N GLY A 63 8.62 -4.91 17.80
CA GLY A 63 9.32 -3.70 18.26
C GLY A 63 8.66 -2.37 17.89
N GLN A 64 7.76 -2.35 16.91
CA GLN A 64 7.05 -1.11 16.49
C GLN A 64 5.68 -0.95 17.15
N TYR A 65 4.99 -2.06 17.46
CA TYR A 65 3.56 -2.02 17.76
C TYR A 65 3.13 -2.73 19.07
N GLN A 66 3.99 -3.55 19.69
CA GLN A 66 3.74 -4.08 21.04
C GLN A 66 4.37 -3.19 22.11
#